data_AF-A0A7J7JU04-F1
#
_entry.id   AF-A0A7J7JU04-F1
#
_cell.length_a   1.000
_cell.length_b   1.000
_cell.length_c   1.000
_cell.angle_alpha   90.00
_cell.angle_beta   90.00
_cell.angle_gamma   90.00
#
_symmetry.space_group_name_H-M   'P 1'
#
loop_
_entity.id
_entity.type
_entity.pdbx_description
1 polymer ?
#
loop_
_entity_poly.entity_id
_entity_poly.type
_entity_poly.pdbx_seq_one_letter_code
_entity_poly.pdbx_strand_id
1 'polypeptide(L)'
;MTKNVSGQAVKQENIGQELRKMDSQVTFMFNFVLTVVGAFAFGYKAVEYSLDTPNLSLQLTVAVTLATLVFFADIYFIIKDYV
;
A
#
# COMPACT_ATOMS: atom_id res chain seq x y z
N MET A 1 -2.16 36.30 -38.65
CA MET A 1 -2.96 35.33 -37.86
C MET A 1 -2.02 34.51 -37.00
N THR A 2 -1.78 34.92 -35.75
CA THR A 2 -0.91 34.18 -34.82
C THR A 2 -1.73 33.09 -34.14
N LYS A 3 -1.53 31.86 -34.59
CA LYS A 3 -2.21 30.66 -34.09
C LYS A 3 -1.80 30.43 -32.63
N ASN A 4 -2.75 30.64 -31.72
CA ASN A 4 -2.60 30.46 -30.28
C ASN A 4 -2.42 28.96 -29.95
N VAL A 5 -1.18 28.52 -29.77
CA VAL A 5 -0.81 27.13 -29.45
C VAL A 5 -0.41 26.93 -27.98
N SER A 6 -0.51 27.96 -27.13
CA SER A 6 -0.10 27.88 -25.71
C SER A 6 -1.07 27.06 -24.84
N GLY A 7 -2.35 26.92 -25.24
CA GLY A 7 -3.34 26.17 -24.46
C GLY A 7 -3.21 24.63 -24.54
N GLN A 8 -2.57 24.09 -25.59
CA GLN A 8 -2.44 22.63 -25.78
C GLN A 8 -1.21 22.05 -25.08
N ALA A 9 -0.09 22.79 -25.02
CA ALA A 9 1.10 22.36 -24.30
C ALA A 9 0.84 22.24 -22.78
N VAL A 10 0.14 23.22 -22.20
CA VAL A 10 -0.23 23.22 -20.78
C VAL A 10 -1.18 22.06 -20.44
N LYS A 11 -2.11 21.69 -21.34
CA LYS A 11 -3.04 20.57 -21.09
C LYS A 11 -2.36 19.20 -21.18
N GLN A 12 -1.40 19.00 -22.09
CA GLN A 12 -0.62 17.75 -22.14
C GLN A 12 0.33 17.61 -20.95
N GLU A 13 0.92 18.71 -20.46
CA GLU A 13 1.78 18.69 -19.28
C GLU A 13 0.99 18.28 -18.02
N ASN A 14 -0.22 18.81 -17.85
CA ASN A 14 -1.11 18.43 -16.74
C ASN A 14 -1.55 16.96 -16.83
N ILE A 15 -1.92 16.45 -18.01
CA ILE A 15 -2.31 15.03 -18.17
C ILE A 15 -1.12 14.10 -17.93
N GLY A 16 0.07 14.43 -18.43
CA GLY A 16 1.28 13.63 -18.19
C GLY A 16 1.67 13.57 -16.71
N GLN A 17 1.50 14.68 -15.98
CA GLN A 17 1.72 14.73 -14.54
C GLN A 17 0.64 13.98 -13.74
N GLU A 18 -0.63 14.05 -14.15
CA GLU A 18 -1.72 13.27 -13.56
C GLU A 18 -1.52 11.76 -13.77
N LEU A 19 -1.14 11.33 -14.98
CA LEU A 19 -0.83 9.93 -15.26
C LEU A 19 0.32 9.40 -14.40
N ARG A 20 1.35 10.23 -14.18
CA ARG A 20 2.51 9.88 -13.36
C ARG A 20 2.19 9.81 -11.86
N LYS A 21 1.26 10.66 -11.39
CA LYS A 21 0.72 10.57 -10.01
C LYS A 21 -0.13 9.32 -9.82
N MET A 22 -0.91 8.95 -10.83
CA MET A 22 -1.75 7.74 -10.80
C MET A 22 -0.87 6.47 -10.69
N ASP A 23 0.24 6.42 -11.42
CA ASP A 23 1.18 5.29 -11.39
C ASP A 23 1.85 5.13 -10.00
N SER A 24 2.20 6.25 -9.36
CA SER A 24 2.73 6.24 -7.99
C SER A 24 1.69 5.79 -6.97
N GLN A 25 0.43 6.18 -7.12
CA GLN A 25 -0.64 5.79 -6.21
C GLN A 25 -0.94 4.29 -6.32
N VAL A 26 -0.95 3.74 -7.54
CA VAL A 26 -1.09 2.30 -7.78
C VAL A 26 0.07 1.52 -7.16
N THR A 27 1.30 2.01 -7.33
CA THR A 27 2.49 1.41 -6.72
C THR A 27 2.40 1.41 -5.18
N PHE A 28 1.91 2.51 -4.61
CA PHE A 28 1.72 2.60 -3.16
C PHE A 28 0.68 1.60 -2.67
N MET A 29 -0.48 1.54 -3.33
CA MET A 29 -1.55 0.59 -2.97
C MET A 29 -1.08 -0.85 -3.09
N PHE A 30 -0.26 -1.16 -4.09
CA PHE A 30 0.36 -2.47 -4.24
C PHE A 30 1.31 -2.80 -3.07
N ASN A 31 2.18 -1.86 -2.68
CA ASN A 31 3.07 -2.04 -1.52
C ASN A 31 2.27 -2.25 -0.23
N PHE A 32 1.20 -1.48 -0.03
CA PHE A 32 0.30 -1.64 1.12
C PHE A 32 -0.35 -3.03 1.19
N VAL A 33 -0.84 -3.54 0.06
CA VAL A 33 -1.41 -4.90 0.03
C VAL A 33 -0.32 -5.93 0.33
N LEU A 34 0.88 -5.77 -0.24
CA LEU A 34 2.01 -6.66 0.00
C LEU A 34 2.46 -6.68 1.47
N THR A 35 2.54 -5.53 2.13
CA THR A 35 2.95 -5.42 3.53
C THR A 35 1.91 -6.03 4.46
N VAL A 36 0.62 -5.75 4.25
CA VAL A 36 -0.46 -6.32 5.08
C VAL A 36 -0.56 -7.84 4.91
N VAL A 37 -0.55 -8.34 3.67
CA VAL A 37 -0.58 -9.78 3.39
C VAL A 37 0.68 -10.47 3.90
N GLY A 38 1.84 -9.84 3.73
CA GLY A 38 3.11 -10.33 4.24
C GLY A 38 3.12 -10.44 5.76
N ALA A 39 2.64 -9.40 6.46
CA ALA A 39 2.53 -9.39 7.92
C ALA A 39 1.57 -10.45 8.45
N PHE A 40 0.44 -10.65 7.78
CA PHE A 40 -0.51 -11.71 8.12
C PHE A 40 0.11 -13.09 7.95
N ALA A 41 0.69 -13.38 6.78
CA ALA A 41 1.31 -14.67 6.50
C ALA A 41 2.49 -14.94 7.44
N PHE A 42 3.30 -13.92 7.72
CA PHE A 42 4.38 -13.99 8.68
C PHE A 42 3.87 -14.28 10.09
N GLY A 43 2.85 -13.56 10.58
CA GLY A 43 2.27 -13.80 11.91
C GLY A 43 1.66 -15.20 12.04
N TYR A 44 0.99 -15.69 11.00
CA TYR A 44 0.43 -17.05 10.98
C TYR A 44 1.53 -18.11 11.05
N LYS A 45 2.54 -18.01 10.18
CA LYS A 45 3.66 -18.97 10.12
C LYS A 45 4.56 -18.89 11.35
N ALA A 46 4.78 -17.70 11.90
CA ALA A 46 5.57 -17.52 13.12
C ALA A 46 4.97 -18.30 14.29
N VAL A 47 3.65 -18.26 14.46
CA VAL A 47 2.96 -19.03 15.51
C VAL A 47 2.94 -20.53 15.18
N GLU A 48 2.76 -20.90 13.91
CA GLU A 48 2.85 -22.30 13.46
C GLU A 48 4.20 -22.94 13.78
N TYR A 49 5.30 -22.21 13.61
CA TYR A 49 6.63 -22.71 13.95
C TYR A 49 6.96 -22.64 15.44
N SER A 50 6.25 -21.81 16.22
CA SER A 50 6.51 -21.63 17.64
C SER A 50 5.76 -22.62 18.54
N LEU A 51 4.78 -23.34 18.01
CA LEU A 51 3.94 -24.28 18.77
C LEU A 51 4.11 -25.70 18.26
N ASP A 52 4.41 -26.65 19.16
CA ASP A 52 4.45 -28.08 18.84
C ASP A 52 3.08 -28.66 18.48
N THR A 53 2.00 -28.06 19.00
CA THR A 53 0.62 -28.42 18.68
C THR A 53 -0.07 -27.30 17.92
N PRO A 54 -0.63 -27.57 16.73
CA PRO A 54 -1.27 -26.54 15.92
C PRO A 54 -2.53 -26.01 16.61
N ASN A 55 -2.50 -24.73 16.98
CA ASN A 55 -3.66 -24.00 17.49
C ASN A 55 -4.06 -22.90 16.51
N LEU A 56 -5.04 -23.22 15.66
CA LEU A 56 -5.53 -22.34 14.60
C LEU A 56 -6.04 -21.00 15.16
N SER A 57 -6.72 -21.02 16.31
CA SER A 57 -7.27 -19.82 16.94
C SER A 57 -6.16 -18.84 17.33
N LEU A 58 -5.05 -19.35 17.87
CA LEU A 58 -3.92 -18.51 18.28
C LEU A 58 -3.13 -17.98 17.08
N GLN A 59 -2.92 -18.82 16.06
CA GLN A 59 -2.29 -18.41 14.79
C GLN A 59 -3.05 -17.26 14.13
N LEU A 60 -4.37 -17.39 13.99
CA LEU A 60 -5.22 -16.36 13.38
C LEU A 60 -5.24 -15.08 14.22
N THR A 61 -5.34 -15.20 15.55
CA THR A 61 -5.39 -14.02 16.44
C THR A 61 -4.10 -13.21 16.33
N VAL A 62 -2.93 -13.86 16.35
CA VAL A 62 -1.64 -13.19 16.22
C VAL A 62 -1.45 -12.63 14.81
N ALA A 63 -1.78 -13.41 13.78
CA ALA A 63 -1.70 -12.98 12.38
C ALA A 63 -2.55 -11.71 12.12
N VAL A 64 -3.80 -11.70 12.59
CA VAL A 64 -4.71 -10.54 12.46
C VAL A 64 -4.18 -9.36 13.27
N THR A 65 -3.67 -9.58 14.49
CA THR A 65 -3.12 -8.50 15.32
C THR A 65 -1.92 -7.83 14.65
N LEU A 66 -0.97 -8.63 14.13
CA LEU A 66 0.19 -8.14 13.40
C LEU A 66 -0.21 -7.41 12.12
N ALA A 67 -1.11 -7.99 11.33
CA ALA A 67 -1.62 -7.38 10.12
C ALA A 67 -2.32 -6.03 10.40
N THR A 68 -3.05 -5.94 11.51
CA THR A 68 -3.72 -4.70 11.94
C THR A 68 -2.71 -3.61 12.30
N LEU A 69 -1.64 -3.95 13.03
CA LEU A 69 -0.58 -2.98 13.34
C LEU A 69 0.11 -2.44 12.09
N VAL A 70 0.44 -3.34 11.15
CA VAL A 70 1.06 -2.95 9.87
C VAL A 70 0.10 -2.11 9.04
N PHE A 71 -1.19 -2.47 8.99
CA PHE A 71 -2.21 -1.68 8.33
C PHE A 71 -2.28 -0.24 8.86
N PHE A 72 -2.24 -0.05 10.19
CA PHE A 72 -2.18 1.29 10.78
C PHE A 72 -0.87 2.03 10.46
N ALA A 73 0.26 1.32 10.47
CA ALA A 73 1.54 1.91 10.10
C ALA A 73 1.55 2.38 8.64
N ASP A 74 1.03 1.57 7.73
CA ASP A 74 0.96 1.93 6.31
C ASP A 74 0.00 3.10 6.07
N ILE A 75 -1.16 3.16 6.74
CA ILE A 75 -2.05 4.33 6.68
C ILE A 75 -1.33 5.58 7.18
N TYR A 76 -0.55 5.48 8.25
CA TYR A 76 0.24 6.61 8.74
C TYR A 76 1.27 7.07 7.70
N PHE A 77 1.97 6.17 7.03
CA PHE A 77 2.90 6.50 5.96
C PHE A 77 2.19 7.11 4.74
N ILE A 78 1.03 6.59 4.32
CA ILE A 78 0.20 7.17 3.25
C ILE A 78 -0.13 8.62 3.56
N ILE A 79 -0.65 8.88 4.76
CA ILE A 79 -1.07 10.24 5.14
C ILE A 79 0.14 11.16 5.24
N LYS A 80 1.26 10.68 5.79
CA LYS A 80 2.48 11.47 5.94
C LYS A 80 3.17 11.79 4.62
N ASP A 81 3.19 10.87 3.66
CA ASP A 81 3.78 11.13 2.33
C ASP A 81 2.89 12.01 1.45
N TYR A 82 1.59 12.14 1.77
CA TYR A 82 0.66 13.04 1.08
C TYR A 82 0.57 14.47 1.69
N VAL A 83 1.19 14.74 2.84
CA VAL A 83 1.24 16.06 3.52
C VAL A 83 2.64 16.67 3.42
#